data_AF-A0A937ACX7-F1
#
_entry.id   AF-A0A937ACX7-F1
#
_cell.length_a   1.000
_cell.length_b   1.000
_cell.length_c   1.000
_cell.angle_alpha   90.00
_cell.angle_beta   90.00
_cell.angle_gamma   90.00
#
_symmetry.space_group_name_H-M   'P 1'
#
loop_
_entity.id
_entity.type
_entity.pdbx_description
1 polymer ?
#
loop_
_entity_poly.entity_id
_entity_poly.type
_entity_poly.pdbx_seq_one_letter_code
_entity_poly.pdbx_strand_id
1 'polypeptide(L)'
;MNDINQDGLSKIDRFYEKHRDVAVTVSYGMLSAILGLIKINTPGFEGSYSDLREVALIVCLFHLRKPIYIIPLCLITLIGIPFNTRLIAVFLMHVIPLGVLWYVYDWLRQKNLRSLNFSFLWNLLVFGYFTLLLYPILIITYQLLGFNTEVNFINSYKSIFESGLIEMITTCFITALYLLQLSMRRKLKNTNIYLEEMVQKRTSELSEANEELLNLNENLEHLVQERTTKISSQLAKITEYAHINSHEVRGPLARIMGLIKLINATKEIHEIIPLINKLEQSANELDEIVRKMNGLLGSETQIND
;
A
#
# COMPACT_ATOMS: atom_id res chain seq x y z
N MET A 1 22.10 15.62 7.42
CA MET A 1 23.29 15.08 6.73
C MET A 1 23.12 13.59 6.67
N ASN A 2 22.75 13.12 5.48
CA ASN A 2 22.28 11.76 5.19
C ASN A 2 23.38 10.74 5.43
N ASP A 3 23.07 9.69 6.18
CA ASP A 3 23.91 8.50 6.31
C ASP A 3 23.07 7.26 5.99
N ILE A 4 22.34 7.34 4.86
CA ILE A 4 21.60 6.24 4.25
C ILE A 4 22.53 5.66 3.17
N ASN A 5 23.15 4.53 3.46
CA ASN A 5 23.87 3.72 2.49
C ASN A 5 22.90 2.69 1.84
N GLN A 6 23.34 2.09 0.73
CA GLN A 6 22.60 1.32 -0.28
C GLN A 6 21.54 0.26 0.16
N ASP A 7 21.43 -0.08 1.44
CA ASP A 7 20.45 -1.04 1.99
C ASP A 7 19.26 -0.38 2.72
N GLY A 8 19.20 0.96 2.78
CA GLY A 8 18.06 1.68 3.34
C GLY A 8 17.89 1.61 4.88
N LEU A 9 18.83 1.01 5.61
CA LEU A 9 18.77 0.85 7.07
C LEU A 9 19.72 1.83 7.79
N SER A 10 19.22 2.52 8.81
CA SER A 10 20.01 3.47 9.60
C SER A 10 21.10 2.74 10.41
N LYS A 11 22.14 3.47 10.87
CA LYS A 11 23.15 2.91 11.81
C LYS A 11 22.50 2.36 13.09
N ILE A 12 21.39 2.95 13.52
CA ILE A 12 20.60 2.53 14.68
C ILE A 12 19.93 1.18 14.41
N ASP A 13 19.32 0.99 13.23
CA ASP A 13 18.63 -0.26 12.88
C ASP A 13 19.60 -1.45 12.81
N ARG A 14 20.82 -1.23 12.29
CA ARG A 14 21.87 -2.25 12.27
C ARG A 14 22.36 -2.63 13.67
N PHE A 15 22.47 -1.66 14.57
CA PHE A 15 22.79 -1.93 15.97
C PHE A 15 21.69 -2.75 16.65
N TYR A 16 20.42 -2.37 16.46
CA TYR A 16 19.28 -3.13 16.98
C TYR A 16 19.24 -4.55 16.42
N GLU A 17 19.45 -4.76 15.13
CA GLU A 17 19.49 -6.11 14.55
C GLU A 17 20.61 -6.98 15.11
N LYS A 18 21.79 -6.40 15.35
CA LYS A 18 22.95 -7.10 15.91
C LYS A 18 22.72 -7.54 17.35
N HIS A 19 22.02 -6.73 18.15
CA HIS A 19 21.81 -6.98 19.58
C HIS A 19 20.39 -7.47 19.93
N ARG A 20 19.54 -7.68 18.93
CA ARG A 20 18.14 -8.10 19.12
C ARG A 20 18.02 -9.38 19.92
N ASP A 21 18.74 -10.44 19.55
CA ASP A 21 18.64 -11.74 20.22
C ASP A 21 19.06 -11.62 21.70
N VAL A 22 20.09 -10.81 22.00
CA VAL A 22 20.53 -10.54 23.38
C VAL A 22 19.41 -9.83 24.16
N ALA A 23 18.83 -8.77 23.60
CA ALA A 23 17.76 -8.03 24.26
C ALA A 23 16.51 -8.89 24.52
N VAL A 24 16.14 -9.73 23.55
CA VAL A 24 15.05 -10.70 23.66
C VAL A 24 15.36 -11.74 24.75
N THR A 25 16.56 -12.31 24.75
CA THR A 25 16.96 -13.29 25.77
C THR A 25 16.90 -12.71 27.17
N VAL A 26 17.40 -11.49 27.36
CA VAL A 26 17.38 -10.82 28.67
C VAL A 26 15.94 -10.54 29.11
N SER A 27 15.11 -9.98 28.25
CA SER A 27 13.73 -9.61 28.61
C SER A 27 12.87 -10.83 28.93
N TYR A 28 12.91 -11.87 28.10
CA TYR A 28 12.16 -13.10 28.35
C TYR A 28 12.75 -13.94 29.48
N GLY A 29 14.06 -13.90 29.70
CA GLY A 29 14.69 -14.54 30.86
C GLY A 29 14.25 -13.89 32.17
N MET A 30 14.19 -12.55 32.22
CA MET A 30 13.65 -11.83 33.38
C MET A 30 12.16 -12.10 33.57
N LEU A 31 11.36 -12.09 32.50
CA LEU A 31 9.94 -12.44 32.56
C LEU A 31 9.73 -13.87 33.08
N SER A 32 10.54 -14.82 32.61
CA SER A 32 10.54 -16.20 33.09
C SER A 32 10.85 -16.27 34.59
N ALA A 33 11.89 -15.57 35.05
CA ALA A 33 12.20 -15.49 36.48
C ALA A 33 11.05 -14.93 37.32
N ILE A 34 10.36 -13.89 36.83
CA ILE A 34 9.18 -13.29 37.48
C ILE A 34 8.02 -14.29 37.53
N LEU A 35 7.71 -14.95 36.42
CA LEU A 35 6.63 -15.96 36.36
C LEU A 35 6.94 -17.19 37.25
N GLY A 36 8.22 -17.52 37.42
CA GLY A 36 8.69 -18.55 38.33
C GLY A 36 8.55 -18.21 39.83
N LEU A 37 8.17 -16.97 40.19
CA LEU A 37 7.82 -16.62 41.57
C LEU A 37 6.42 -17.14 41.96
N ILE A 38 5.57 -17.44 40.98
CA ILE A 38 4.22 -17.97 41.18
C ILE A 38 4.31 -19.48 41.39
N LYS A 39 4.37 -19.92 42.65
CA LYS A 39 4.54 -21.33 43.00
C LYS A 39 3.21 -22.04 43.23
N ILE A 40 3.00 -23.12 42.50
CA ILE A 40 1.90 -24.07 42.67
C ILE A 40 2.50 -25.33 43.31
N ASN A 41 1.99 -25.70 44.49
CA ASN A 41 2.53 -26.82 45.26
C ASN A 41 2.26 -28.15 44.55
N THR A 42 3.25 -29.03 44.46
CA THR A 42 3.13 -30.36 43.83
C THR A 42 2.94 -31.45 44.89
N PRO A 43 1.73 -31.99 45.09
CA PRO A 43 1.48 -33.00 46.12
C PRO A 43 2.34 -34.25 45.87
N GLY A 44 3.08 -34.70 46.90
CA GLY A 44 3.89 -35.91 46.83
C GLY A 44 5.29 -35.76 46.22
N PHE A 45 5.73 -34.55 45.88
CA PHE A 45 7.10 -34.28 45.43
C PHE A 45 7.69 -33.09 46.21
N GLU A 46 8.27 -33.39 47.38
CA GLU A 46 8.82 -32.37 48.27
C GLU A 46 9.97 -31.60 47.60
N GLY A 47 9.94 -30.27 47.70
CA GLY A 47 10.96 -29.39 47.14
C GLY A 47 10.83 -29.12 45.63
N SER A 48 9.76 -29.57 44.97
CA SER A 48 9.37 -29.11 43.63
C SER A 48 8.09 -28.27 43.68
N TYR A 49 7.98 -27.36 42.73
CA TYR A 49 6.83 -26.51 42.51
C TYR A 49 6.57 -26.46 41.01
N SER A 50 5.31 -26.46 40.60
CA SER A 50 4.93 -26.03 39.25
C SER A 50 4.79 -24.51 39.25
N ASP A 51 5.16 -23.86 38.16
CA ASP A 51 5.09 -22.41 38.00
C ASP A 51 4.79 -22.04 36.53
N LEU A 52 4.99 -20.79 36.11
CA LEU A 52 4.59 -20.33 34.76
C LEU A 52 5.76 -19.83 33.90
N ARG A 53 7.00 -20.13 34.29
CA ARG A 53 8.24 -19.74 33.54
C ARG A 53 8.25 -20.28 32.13
N GLU A 54 7.76 -21.50 31.92
CA GLU A 54 7.71 -22.21 30.64
C GLU A 54 7.03 -21.37 29.55
N VAL A 55 6.00 -20.60 29.92
CA VAL A 55 5.32 -19.68 29.01
C VAL A 55 6.31 -18.68 28.41
N ALA A 56 7.11 -18.00 29.25
CA ALA A 56 8.06 -17.00 28.79
C ALA A 56 9.22 -17.63 28.00
N LEU A 57 9.70 -18.80 28.46
CA LEU A 57 10.78 -19.53 27.80
C LEU A 57 10.41 -19.96 26.39
N ILE A 58 9.21 -20.55 26.22
CA ILE A 58 8.75 -21.04 24.93
C ILE A 58 8.40 -19.86 24.00
N VAL A 59 7.75 -18.80 24.50
CA VAL A 59 7.47 -17.60 23.68
C VAL A 59 8.76 -16.95 23.18
N CYS A 60 9.84 -16.97 23.97
CA CYS A 60 11.15 -16.48 23.55
C CYS A 60 11.67 -17.19 22.29
N LEU A 61 11.45 -18.50 22.17
CA LEU A 61 11.92 -19.30 21.01
C LEU A 61 11.41 -18.77 19.67
N PHE A 62 10.23 -18.13 19.65
CA PHE A 62 9.65 -17.55 18.43
C PHE A 62 10.40 -16.32 17.91
N HIS A 63 11.27 -15.73 18.74
CA HIS A 63 12.06 -14.55 18.42
C HIS A 63 13.53 -14.86 18.17
N LEU A 64 14.05 -15.93 18.76
CA LEU A 64 15.46 -16.30 18.68
C LEU A 64 15.84 -16.76 17.27
N ARG A 65 16.84 -16.10 16.68
CA ARG A 65 17.41 -16.52 15.39
C ARG A 65 18.39 -17.68 15.52
N LYS A 66 19.04 -17.84 16.68
CA LYS A 66 20.07 -18.86 16.93
C LYS A 66 19.81 -19.59 18.26
N PRO A 67 20.06 -20.91 18.35
CA PRO A 67 19.79 -21.68 19.55
C PRO A 67 20.78 -21.41 20.70
N ILE A 68 21.96 -20.82 20.40
CA ILE A 68 22.98 -20.52 21.41
C ILE A 68 22.47 -19.62 22.54
N TYR A 69 21.46 -18.79 22.24
CA TYR A 69 20.84 -17.87 23.19
C TYR A 69 19.91 -18.54 24.22
N ILE A 70 19.61 -19.83 24.04
CA ILE A 70 18.85 -20.63 25.02
C ILE A 70 19.65 -20.82 26.31
N ILE A 71 20.99 -20.93 26.21
CA ILE A 71 21.87 -21.08 27.38
C ILE A 71 21.75 -19.86 28.32
N PRO A 72 22.02 -18.61 27.88
CA PRO A 72 21.83 -17.44 28.73
C PRO A 72 20.36 -17.23 29.15
N LEU A 73 19.38 -17.60 28.31
CA LEU A 73 17.96 -17.56 28.69
C LEU A 73 17.67 -18.42 29.93
N CYS A 74 18.15 -19.66 29.93
CA CYS A 74 18.00 -20.59 31.04
C CYS A 74 18.80 -20.14 32.27
N LEU A 75 19.99 -19.55 32.10
CA LEU A 75 20.76 -18.99 33.22
C LEU A 75 20.02 -17.84 33.92
N ILE A 76 19.45 -16.91 33.16
CA ILE A 76 18.68 -15.77 33.72
C ILE A 76 17.43 -16.28 34.44
N THR A 77 16.81 -17.35 33.95
CA THR A 77 15.63 -17.98 34.56
C THR A 77 15.91 -18.62 35.93
N LEU A 78 17.18 -18.83 36.28
CA LEU A 78 17.58 -19.27 37.63
C LEU A 78 17.51 -18.13 38.67
N ILE A 79 17.41 -16.87 38.23
CA ILE A 79 17.25 -15.72 39.13
C ILE A 79 15.93 -15.88 39.89
N GLY A 80 15.99 -15.77 41.22
CA GLY A 80 14.82 -15.91 42.09
C GLY A 80 14.54 -17.35 42.54
N ILE A 81 15.30 -18.33 42.05
CA ILE A 81 15.24 -19.69 42.58
C ILE A 81 16.03 -19.74 43.91
N PRO A 82 15.45 -20.25 45.00
CA PRO A 82 16.15 -20.42 46.27
C PRO A 82 17.43 -21.26 46.11
N PHE A 83 18.52 -20.91 46.80
CA PHE A 83 19.81 -21.62 46.70
C PHE A 83 19.76 -23.09 47.14
N ASN A 84 18.77 -23.43 47.96
CA ASN A 84 18.44 -24.79 48.39
C ASN A 84 17.73 -25.62 47.30
N THR A 85 17.21 -24.99 46.25
CA THR A 85 16.69 -25.67 45.07
C THR A 85 17.84 -26.10 44.16
N ARG A 86 17.68 -27.24 43.48
CA ARG A 86 18.74 -27.87 42.68
C ARG A 86 18.91 -27.15 41.34
N LEU A 87 19.63 -26.03 41.36
CA LEU A 87 19.87 -25.14 40.20
C LEU A 87 20.34 -25.89 38.95
N ILE A 88 21.18 -26.92 39.12
CA ILE A 88 21.68 -27.74 38.00
C ILE A 88 20.55 -28.55 37.35
N ALA A 89 19.69 -29.18 38.15
CA ALA A 89 18.54 -29.92 37.63
C ALA A 89 17.58 -28.98 36.89
N VAL A 90 17.29 -27.81 37.49
CA VAL A 90 16.46 -26.79 36.85
C VAL A 90 17.11 -26.27 35.56
N PHE A 91 18.41 -26.05 35.52
CA PHE A 91 19.08 -25.63 34.29
C PHE A 91 18.99 -26.68 33.18
N LEU A 92 19.30 -27.94 33.49
CA LEU A 92 19.32 -29.04 32.52
C LEU A 92 17.92 -29.38 31.99
N MET A 93 16.90 -29.36 32.86
CA MET A 93 15.52 -29.61 32.42
C MET A 93 15.02 -28.58 31.42
N HIS A 94 15.55 -27.35 31.38
CA HIS A 94 15.11 -26.35 30.41
C HIS A 94 15.98 -26.33 29.15
N VAL A 95 17.32 -26.33 29.30
CA VAL A 95 18.24 -26.15 28.16
C VAL A 95 18.06 -27.24 27.10
N ILE A 96 17.96 -28.51 27.52
CA ILE A 96 17.88 -29.63 26.57
C ILE A 96 16.54 -29.61 25.83
N PRO A 97 15.37 -29.58 26.52
CA PRO A 97 14.08 -29.57 25.84
C PRO A 97 13.86 -28.32 24.98
N LEU A 98 14.26 -27.14 25.44
CA LEU A 98 14.12 -25.90 24.65
C LEU A 98 14.99 -25.92 23.40
N GLY A 99 16.19 -26.50 23.49
CA GLY A 99 17.06 -26.72 22.33
C GLY A 99 16.38 -27.58 21.27
N VAL A 100 15.82 -28.72 21.67
CA VAL A 100 15.06 -29.61 20.77
C VAL A 100 13.84 -28.90 20.19
N LEU A 101 13.06 -28.23 21.03
CA LEU A 101 11.85 -27.51 20.61
C LEU A 101 12.17 -26.38 19.62
N TRP A 102 13.29 -25.68 19.79
CA TRP A 102 13.74 -24.64 18.87
C TRP A 102 14.04 -25.20 17.47
N TYR A 103 14.76 -26.33 17.37
CA TYR A 103 15.03 -26.96 16.07
C TYR A 103 13.76 -27.43 15.38
N VAL A 104 12.83 -28.02 16.13
CA VAL A 104 11.54 -28.46 15.60
C VAL A 104 10.69 -27.27 15.15
N TYR A 105 10.66 -26.19 15.93
CA TYR A 105 9.99 -24.94 15.58
C TYR A 105 10.59 -24.32 14.31
N ASP A 106 11.92 -24.25 14.21
CA ASP A 106 12.63 -23.71 13.06
C ASP A 106 12.36 -24.52 11.78
N TRP A 107 12.27 -25.84 11.91
CA TRP A 107 11.88 -26.71 10.81
C TRP A 107 10.41 -26.49 10.40
N LEU A 108 9.49 -26.37 11.35
CA LEU A 108 8.07 -26.16 11.07
C LEU A 108 7.78 -24.82 10.39
N ARG A 109 8.45 -23.74 10.82
CA ARG A 109 8.23 -22.41 10.23
C ARG A 109 8.64 -22.36 8.75
N GLN A 110 9.51 -23.26 8.28
CA GLN A 110 9.92 -23.36 6.88
C GLN A 110 8.89 -24.08 5.99
N LYS A 111 7.94 -24.84 6.57
CA LYS A 111 6.98 -25.67 5.82
C LYS A 111 5.74 -24.92 5.29
N ASN A 112 5.67 -23.59 5.46
CA ASN A 112 4.59 -22.71 4.99
C ASN A 112 3.17 -23.29 5.19
N LEU A 113 2.91 -23.85 6.38
CA LEU A 113 1.63 -24.45 6.71
C LEU A 113 0.55 -23.37 6.91
N ARG A 114 -0.72 -23.73 6.64
CA ARG A 114 -1.87 -22.90 7.03
C ARG A 114 -1.82 -22.64 8.55
N SER A 115 -2.15 -21.42 8.97
CA SER A 115 -2.00 -20.97 10.36
C SER A 115 -2.71 -21.88 11.38
N LEU A 116 -3.90 -22.39 11.05
CA LEU A 116 -4.62 -23.32 11.93
C LEU A 116 -3.89 -24.66 12.10
N ASN A 117 -3.40 -25.25 11.00
CA ASN A 117 -2.67 -26.51 11.04
C ASN A 117 -1.35 -26.36 11.82
N PHE A 118 -0.68 -25.22 11.65
CA PHE A 118 0.53 -24.89 12.40
C PHE A 118 0.25 -24.82 13.90
N SER A 119 -0.82 -24.12 14.33
CA SER A 119 -1.21 -24.03 15.74
C SER A 119 -1.63 -25.37 16.33
N PHE A 120 -2.30 -26.23 15.57
CA PHE A 120 -2.66 -27.56 16.05
C PHE A 120 -1.42 -28.44 16.28
N LEU A 121 -0.52 -28.49 15.30
CA LEU A 121 0.76 -29.22 15.42
C LEU A 121 1.62 -28.66 16.55
N TRP A 122 1.63 -27.34 16.74
CA TRP A 122 2.34 -26.69 17.82
C TRP A 122 1.87 -27.16 19.20
N ASN A 123 0.56 -27.26 19.43
CA ASN A 123 0.02 -27.75 20.70
C ASN A 123 0.44 -29.21 20.97
N LEU A 124 0.44 -30.07 19.95
CA LEU A 124 0.92 -31.44 20.08
C LEU A 124 2.40 -31.48 20.48
N LEU A 125 3.20 -30.57 19.94
CA LEU A 125 4.63 -30.46 20.25
C LEU A 125 4.89 -29.92 21.65
N VAL A 126 4.13 -28.93 22.11
CA VAL A 126 4.23 -28.44 23.50
C VAL A 126 3.83 -29.55 24.47
N PHE A 127 2.75 -30.30 24.18
CA PHE A 127 2.37 -31.46 24.98
C PHE A 127 3.48 -32.52 25.03
N GLY A 128 4.07 -32.85 23.87
CA GLY A 128 5.22 -33.75 23.78
C GLY A 128 6.46 -33.22 24.50
N TYR A 129 6.70 -31.90 24.47
CA TYR A 129 7.79 -31.23 25.18
C TYR A 129 7.68 -31.45 26.69
N PHE A 130 6.50 -31.27 27.28
CA PHE A 130 6.30 -31.51 28.72
C PHE A 130 6.45 -32.99 29.07
N THR A 131 5.74 -33.86 28.34
CA THR A 131 5.60 -35.28 28.70
C THR A 131 6.82 -36.14 28.37
N LEU A 132 7.49 -35.88 27.24
CA LEU A 132 8.60 -36.72 26.76
C LEU A 132 9.97 -36.17 27.11
N LEU A 133 10.08 -34.86 27.35
CA LEU A 133 11.37 -34.21 27.57
C LEU A 133 11.46 -33.58 28.96
N LEU A 134 10.61 -32.57 29.26
CA LEU A 134 10.71 -31.77 30.48
C LEU A 134 10.62 -32.62 31.74
N TYR A 135 9.53 -33.37 31.93
CA TYR A 135 9.31 -34.16 33.15
C TYR A 135 10.29 -35.33 33.29
N PRO A 136 10.57 -36.14 32.24
CA PRO A 136 11.57 -37.19 32.34
C PRO A 136 12.97 -36.66 32.69
N ILE A 137 13.41 -35.57 32.06
CA ILE A 137 14.73 -34.98 32.34
C ILE A 137 14.77 -34.41 33.77
N LEU A 138 13.69 -33.78 34.24
CA LEU A 138 13.59 -33.32 35.63
C LEU A 138 13.77 -34.50 36.61
N ILE A 139 13.05 -35.60 36.44
CA ILE A 139 13.12 -36.77 37.33
C ILE A 139 14.52 -37.40 37.27
N ILE A 140 15.05 -37.64 36.07
CA ILE A 140 16.37 -38.26 35.88
C ILE A 140 17.45 -37.40 36.52
N THR A 141 17.44 -36.08 36.29
CA THR A 141 18.43 -35.18 36.88
C THR A 141 18.31 -35.09 38.40
N TYR A 142 17.10 -35.13 38.96
CA TYR A 142 16.90 -35.20 40.42
C TYR A 142 17.48 -36.48 41.01
N GLN A 143 17.16 -37.65 40.42
CA GLN A 143 17.66 -38.94 40.88
C GLN A 143 19.18 -39.06 40.74
N LEU A 144 19.75 -38.60 39.62
CA LEU A 144 21.20 -38.59 39.39
C LEU A 144 21.96 -37.72 40.41
N LEU A 145 21.35 -36.64 40.88
CA LEU A 145 21.94 -35.78 41.90
C LEU A 145 21.70 -36.29 43.34
N GLY A 146 21.06 -37.46 43.50
CA GLY A 146 20.81 -38.10 44.79
C GLY A 146 19.53 -37.64 45.49
N PHE A 147 18.56 -37.06 44.77
CA PHE A 147 17.27 -36.62 45.32
C PHE A 147 16.12 -37.53 44.92
N ASN A 148 15.15 -37.69 45.82
CA ASN A 148 13.95 -38.50 45.60
C ASN A 148 14.27 -39.92 45.09
N THR A 149 15.39 -40.49 45.53
CA THR A 149 15.85 -41.84 45.14
C THR A 149 14.98 -42.95 45.71
N GLU A 150 14.19 -42.65 46.75
CA GLU A 150 13.28 -43.59 47.39
C GLU A 150 11.98 -43.80 46.59
N VAL A 151 11.67 -42.90 45.64
CA VAL A 151 10.44 -42.95 44.85
C VAL A 151 10.75 -43.46 43.44
N ASN A 152 10.01 -44.48 43.01
CA ASN A 152 10.12 -45.02 41.65
C ASN A 152 9.78 -43.96 40.59
N PHE A 153 10.49 -43.99 39.45
CA PHE A 153 10.31 -43.04 38.34
C PHE A 153 8.85 -42.85 37.93
N ILE A 154 8.07 -43.94 37.83
CA ILE A 154 6.67 -43.90 37.42
C ILE A 154 5.81 -43.10 38.41
N ASN A 155 6.08 -43.22 39.71
CA ASN A 155 5.34 -42.50 40.75
C ASN A 155 5.70 -41.01 40.73
N SER A 156 6.99 -40.69 40.58
CA SER A 156 7.45 -39.31 40.39
C SER A 156 6.83 -38.68 39.14
N TYR A 157 6.76 -39.43 38.04
CA TYR A 157 6.16 -38.97 36.78
C TYR A 157 4.67 -38.68 36.95
N LYS A 158 3.91 -39.57 37.61
CA LYS A 158 2.48 -39.34 37.87
C LYS A 158 2.24 -38.08 38.72
N SER A 159 3.00 -37.91 39.80
CA SER A 159 2.88 -36.74 40.69
C SER A 159 3.22 -35.43 39.96
N ILE A 160 4.31 -35.41 39.19
CA ILE A 160 4.70 -34.22 38.40
C ILE A 160 3.67 -33.95 37.29
N PHE A 161 3.19 -35.01 36.61
CA PHE A 161 2.19 -34.84 35.56
C PHE A 161 0.90 -34.23 36.10
N GLU A 162 0.35 -34.76 37.20
CA GLU A 162 -0.88 -34.27 37.83
C GLU A 162 -0.75 -32.81 38.29
N SER A 163 0.39 -32.46 38.89
CA SER A 163 0.63 -31.10 39.40
C SER A 163 0.97 -30.08 38.31
N GLY A 164 1.66 -30.49 37.25
CA GLY A 164 2.04 -29.65 36.11
C GLY A 164 0.96 -29.52 35.03
N LEU A 165 -0.24 -30.10 35.20
CA LEU A 165 -1.34 -29.99 34.24
C LEU A 165 -1.71 -28.54 33.95
N ILE A 166 -1.81 -27.70 34.99
CA ILE A 166 -2.22 -26.30 34.86
C ILE A 166 -1.18 -25.52 34.05
N GLU A 167 0.09 -25.72 34.35
CA GLU A 167 1.21 -25.09 33.64
C GLU A 167 1.25 -25.51 32.17
N MET A 168 1.12 -26.80 31.89
CA MET A 168 1.11 -27.32 30.52
C MET A 168 -0.07 -26.77 29.71
N ILE A 169 -1.29 -26.81 30.25
CA ILE A 169 -2.50 -26.30 29.57
C ILE A 169 -2.37 -24.79 29.31
N THR A 170 -1.93 -24.04 30.32
CA THR A 170 -1.73 -22.60 30.22
C THR A 170 -0.68 -22.26 29.17
N THR A 171 0.43 -23.01 29.13
CA THR A 171 1.51 -22.84 28.16
C THR A 171 1.06 -23.16 26.74
N CYS A 172 0.34 -24.27 26.54
CA CYS A 172 -0.29 -24.59 25.25
C CYS A 172 -1.21 -23.45 24.79
N PHE A 173 -2.11 -22.99 25.66
CA PHE A 173 -3.06 -21.94 25.34
C PHE A 173 -2.39 -20.61 24.98
N ILE A 174 -1.49 -20.11 25.84
CA ILE A 174 -0.83 -18.82 25.63
C ILE A 174 0.07 -18.86 24.38
N THR A 175 0.87 -19.92 24.20
CA THR A 175 1.78 -20.00 23.06
C THR A 175 1.02 -20.18 21.74
N ALA A 176 -0.11 -20.90 21.74
CA ALA A 176 -0.97 -21.01 20.56
C ALA A 176 -1.63 -19.67 20.20
N LEU A 177 -2.16 -18.95 21.18
CA LEU A 177 -2.71 -17.60 20.97
C LEU A 177 -1.63 -16.64 20.47
N TYR A 178 -0.42 -16.72 21.02
CA TYR A 178 0.70 -15.89 20.61
C TYR A 178 1.10 -16.14 19.15
N LEU A 179 1.20 -17.40 18.74
CA LEU A 179 1.47 -17.77 17.35
C LEU A 179 0.36 -17.31 16.40
N LEU A 180 -0.90 -17.45 16.82
CA LEU A 180 -2.03 -16.94 16.05
C LEU A 180 -1.92 -15.41 15.88
N GLN A 181 -1.64 -14.68 16.96
CA GLN A 181 -1.42 -13.23 16.93
C GLN A 181 -0.26 -12.85 16.00
N LEU A 182 0.88 -13.54 16.05
CA LEU A 182 2.00 -13.32 15.14
C LEU A 182 1.60 -13.54 13.67
N SER A 183 0.83 -14.60 13.40
CA SER A 183 0.37 -14.90 12.04
C SER A 183 -0.58 -13.82 11.50
N MET A 184 -1.48 -13.29 12.35
CA MET A 184 -2.39 -12.20 12.00
C MET A 184 -1.63 -10.90 11.73
N ARG A 185 -0.65 -10.55 12.57
CA ARG A 185 0.20 -9.36 12.37
C ARG A 185 0.97 -9.43 11.06
N ARG A 186 1.52 -10.59 10.70
CA ARG A 186 2.22 -10.79 9.41
C ARG A 186 1.27 -10.61 8.23
N LYS A 187 0.09 -11.23 8.28
CA LYS A 187 -0.94 -11.06 7.22
C LYS A 187 -1.34 -9.59 7.07
N LEU A 188 -1.63 -8.91 8.19
CA LEU A 188 -2.01 -7.50 8.17
C LEU A 188 -0.92 -6.61 7.58
N LYS A 189 0.34 -6.81 7.96
CA LYS A 189 1.48 -6.06 7.40
C LYS A 189 1.60 -6.27 5.90
N ASN A 190 1.52 -7.52 5.44
CA ASN A 190 1.63 -7.84 4.01
C ASN A 190 0.47 -7.25 3.20
N THR A 191 -0.75 -7.32 3.75
CA THR A 191 -1.91 -6.68 3.13
C THR A 191 -1.77 -5.16 3.08
N ASN A 192 -1.23 -4.53 4.13
CA ASN A 192 -1.01 -3.09 4.12
C ASN A 192 0.00 -2.66 3.05
N ILE A 193 1.14 -3.35 2.95
CA ILE A 193 2.15 -3.09 1.89
C ILE A 193 1.53 -3.24 0.50
N TYR A 194 0.78 -4.32 0.27
CA TYR A 194 0.09 -4.54 -0.99
C TYR A 194 -0.92 -3.43 -1.32
N LEU A 195 -1.69 -2.96 -0.32
CA LEU A 195 -2.63 -1.86 -0.51
C LEU A 195 -1.92 -0.53 -0.80
N GLU A 196 -0.83 -0.24 -0.11
CA GLU A 196 0.02 0.94 -0.35
C GLU A 196 0.56 0.95 -1.79
N GLU A 197 1.08 -0.19 -2.27
CA GLU A 197 1.55 -0.35 -3.65
C GLU A 197 0.42 -0.13 -4.67
N MET A 198 -0.76 -0.69 -4.42
CA MET A 198 -1.91 -0.48 -5.30
C MET A 198 -2.36 0.99 -5.33
N VAL A 199 -2.43 1.65 -4.18
CA VAL A 199 -2.80 3.07 -4.09
C VAL A 199 -1.80 3.91 -4.87
N GLN A 200 -0.49 3.71 -4.64
CA GLN A 200 0.55 4.44 -5.35
C GLN A 200 0.44 4.26 -6.87
N LYS A 201 0.22 3.02 -7.34
CA LYS A 201 0.03 2.73 -8.76
C LYS A 201 -1.18 3.49 -9.32
N ARG A 202 -2.34 3.41 -8.66
CA ARG A 202 -3.57 4.08 -9.10
C ARG A 202 -3.45 5.60 -9.08
N THR A 203 -2.76 6.16 -8.10
CA THR A 203 -2.49 7.60 -8.04
C THR A 203 -1.60 8.05 -9.20
N SER A 204 -0.60 7.25 -9.57
CA SER A 204 0.24 7.53 -10.74
C SER A 204 -0.58 7.47 -12.04
N GLU A 205 -1.36 6.41 -12.25
CA GLU A 205 -2.26 6.27 -13.41
C GLU A 205 -3.24 7.46 -13.52
N LEU A 206 -3.82 7.88 -12.38
CA LEU A 206 -4.74 9.02 -12.35
C LEU A 206 -4.03 10.35 -12.66
N SER A 207 -2.80 10.53 -12.17
CA SER A 207 -2.01 11.73 -12.45
C SER A 207 -1.67 11.85 -13.94
N GLU A 208 -1.27 10.74 -14.57
CA GLU A 208 -0.96 10.68 -15.99
C GLU A 208 -2.20 10.96 -16.86
N ALA A 209 -3.33 10.32 -16.55
CA ALA A 209 -4.59 10.59 -17.25
C ALA A 209 -5.07 12.04 -17.07
N ASN A 210 -4.86 12.64 -15.91
CA ASN A 210 -5.22 14.03 -15.66
C ASN A 210 -4.34 14.99 -16.47
N GLU A 211 -3.03 14.72 -16.57
CA GLU A 211 -2.12 15.49 -17.43
C GLU A 211 -2.52 15.39 -18.91
N GLU A 212 -2.87 14.20 -19.38
CA GLU A 212 -3.39 14.01 -20.74
C GLU A 212 -4.67 14.81 -20.99
N LEU A 213 -5.63 14.78 -20.04
CA LEU A 213 -6.86 15.57 -20.13
C LEU A 213 -6.59 17.08 -20.16
N LEU A 214 -5.64 17.57 -19.37
CA LEU A 214 -5.26 18.98 -19.37
C LEU A 214 -4.68 19.39 -20.72
N ASN A 215 -3.77 18.59 -21.27
CA ASN A 215 -3.17 18.82 -22.59
C ASN A 215 -4.23 18.79 -23.71
N LEU A 216 -5.17 17.84 -23.65
CA LEU A 216 -6.27 17.76 -24.61
C LEU A 216 -7.19 18.98 -24.51
N ASN A 217 -7.50 19.43 -23.29
CA ASN A 217 -8.34 20.59 -23.08
C ASN A 217 -7.69 21.87 -23.62
N GLU A 218 -6.39 22.09 -23.36
CA GLU A 218 -5.65 23.23 -23.91
C GLU A 218 -5.65 23.23 -25.45
N ASN A 219 -5.43 22.06 -26.07
CA ASN A 219 -5.50 21.95 -27.53
C ASN A 219 -6.91 22.22 -28.07
N LEU A 220 -7.95 21.72 -27.39
CA LEU A 220 -9.33 22.01 -27.77
C LEU A 220 -9.65 23.51 -27.64
N GLU A 221 -9.21 24.18 -26.57
CA GLU A 221 -9.37 25.62 -26.39
C GLU A 221 -8.68 26.39 -27.52
N HIS A 222 -7.46 26.00 -27.90
CA HIS A 222 -6.74 26.60 -29.02
C HIS A 222 -7.49 26.43 -30.35
N LEU A 223 -7.96 25.21 -30.66
CA LEU A 223 -8.73 24.92 -31.87
C LEU A 223 -10.06 25.68 -31.91
N VAL A 224 -10.76 25.75 -30.77
CA VAL A 224 -12.01 26.52 -30.66
C VAL A 224 -11.73 28.00 -30.90
N GLN A 225 -10.66 28.55 -30.32
CA GLN A 225 -10.29 29.94 -30.53
C GLN A 225 -9.97 30.23 -32.00
N GLU A 226 -9.13 29.38 -32.63
CA GLU A 226 -8.76 29.51 -34.05
C GLU A 226 -10.00 29.50 -34.96
N ARG A 227 -10.90 28.52 -34.75
CA ARG A 227 -12.15 28.40 -35.51
C ARG A 227 -13.08 29.58 -35.28
N THR A 228 -13.19 30.05 -34.03
CA THR A 228 -14.03 31.19 -33.68
C THR A 228 -13.52 32.47 -34.33
N THR A 229 -12.21 32.71 -34.33
CA THR A 229 -11.58 33.84 -35.02
C THR A 229 -11.81 33.76 -36.54
N LYS A 230 -11.64 32.58 -37.14
CA LYS A 230 -11.91 32.38 -38.58
C LYS A 230 -13.36 32.69 -38.92
N ILE A 231 -14.31 32.10 -38.19
CA ILE A 231 -15.75 32.34 -38.41
C ILE A 231 -16.10 33.82 -38.21
N SER A 232 -15.57 34.47 -37.15
CA SER A 232 -15.82 35.88 -36.89
C SER A 232 -15.32 36.77 -38.03
N SER A 233 -14.14 36.48 -38.58
CA SER A 233 -13.60 37.22 -39.73
C SER A 233 -14.45 37.03 -41.00
N GLN A 234 -14.95 35.82 -41.24
CA GLN A 234 -15.83 35.52 -42.37
C GLN A 234 -17.19 36.20 -42.21
N LEU A 235 -17.74 36.21 -40.99
CA LEU A 235 -19.00 36.89 -40.69
C LEU A 235 -18.88 38.40 -40.96
N ALA A 236 -17.80 39.05 -40.50
CA ALA A 236 -17.57 40.46 -40.75
C ALA A 236 -17.57 40.80 -42.25
N LYS A 237 -16.89 39.98 -43.07
CA LYS A 237 -16.87 40.13 -44.53
C LYS A 237 -18.24 39.94 -45.17
N ILE A 238 -18.99 38.92 -44.76
CA ILE A 238 -20.36 38.68 -45.26
C ILE A 238 -21.27 39.85 -44.90
N THR A 239 -21.15 40.39 -43.68
CA THR A 239 -21.90 41.56 -43.25
C THR A 239 -21.57 42.80 -44.10
N GLU A 240 -20.29 43.04 -44.37
CA GLU A 240 -19.85 44.12 -45.26
C GLU A 240 -20.40 43.95 -46.69
N TYR A 241 -20.32 42.73 -47.23
CA TYR A 241 -20.90 42.40 -48.54
C TYR A 241 -22.41 42.65 -48.58
N ALA A 242 -23.15 42.19 -47.57
CA ALA A 242 -24.60 42.40 -47.47
C ALA A 242 -24.96 43.89 -47.37
N HIS A 243 -24.13 44.69 -46.68
CA HIS A 243 -24.29 46.14 -46.60
C HIS A 243 -24.14 46.81 -47.97
N ILE A 244 -23.05 46.52 -48.69
CA ILE A 244 -22.77 47.05 -50.04
C ILE A 244 -23.90 46.64 -51.00
N ASN A 245 -24.31 45.37 -50.98
CA ASN A 245 -25.37 44.88 -51.84
C ASN A 245 -26.72 45.57 -51.57
N SER A 246 -27.06 45.83 -50.30
CA SER A 246 -28.35 46.42 -49.95
C SER A 246 -28.43 47.93 -50.19
N HIS A 247 -27.33 48.67 -49.98
CA HIS A 247 -27.31 50.14 -50.02
C HIS A 247 -26.63 50.70 -51.27
N GLU A 248 -25.46 50.18 -51.62
CA GLU A 248 -24.66 50.72 -52.71
C GLU A 248 -25.12 50.18 -54.07
N VAL A 249 -25.37 48.87 -54.21
CA VAL A 249 -25.79 48.26 -55.49
C VAL A 249 -27.23 48.64 -55.88
N ARG A 250 -28.14 48.70 -54.90
CA ARG A 250 -29.57 48.94 -55.14
C ARG A 250 -29.85 50.33 -55.71
N GLY A 251 -29.06 51.33 -55.34
CA GLY A 251 -29.19 52.73 -55.80
C GLY A 251 -29.07 52.90 -57.32
N PRO A 252 -27.91 52.59 -57.93
CA PRO A 252 -27.72 52.68 -59.37
C PRO A 252 -28.63 51.73 -60.14
N LEU A 253 -28.90 50.53 -59.62
CA LEU A 253 -29.84 49.59 -60.27
C LEU A 253 -31.26 50.19 -60.36
N ALA A 254 -31.77 50.79 -59.29
CA ALA A 254 -33.07 51.46 -59.32
C ALA A 254 -33.07 52.67 -60.28
N ARG A 255 -31.97 53.43 -60.34
CA ARG A 255 -31.79 54.52 -61.31
C ARG A 255 -31.81 54.02 -62.75
N ILE A 256 -31.08 52.96 -63.06
CA ILE A 256 -31.05 52.30 -64.38
C ILE A 256 -32.46 51.86 -64.77
N MET A 257 -33.17 51.14 -63.89
CA MET A 257 -34.54 50.70 -64.16
C MET A 257 -35.51 51.88 -64.38
N GLY A 258 -35.36 52.97 -63.63
CA GLY A 258 -36.15 54.18 -63.79
C GLY A 258 -35.86 54.90 -65.12
N LEU A 259 -34.59 55.03 -65.48
CA LEU A 259 -34.14 55.66 -66.72
C LEU A 259 -34.60 54.87 -67.96
N ILE A 260 -34.53 53.53 -67.92
CA ILE A 260 -35.07 52.67 -68.99
C ILE A 260 -36.58 52.92 -69.18
N LYS A 261 -37.35 53.02 -68.09
CA LYS A 261 -38.79 53.33 -68.17
C LYS A 261 -39.05 54.71 -68.78
N LEU A 262 -38.26 55.72 -68.43
CA LEU A 262 -38.37 57.07 -68.99
C LEU A 262 -38.04 57.07 -70.49
N ILE A 263 -36.93 56.45 -70.90
CA ILE A 263 -36.54 56.32 -72.31
C ILE A 263 -37.66 55.65 -73.13
N ASN A 264 -38.26 54.58 -72.61
CA ASN A 264 -39.37 53.89 -73.29
C ASN A 264 -40.66 54.73 -73.39
N ALA A 265 -40.85 55.74 -72.53
CA ALA A 265 -42.03 56.59 -72.52
C ALA A 265 -41.85 57.90 -73.32
N THR A 266 -40.61 58.29 -73.62
CA THR A 266 -40.27 59.50 -74.37
C THR A 266 -40.34 59.25 -75.87
N LYS A 267 -41.03 60.14 -76.61
CA LYS A 267 -41.21 60.04 -78.08
C LYS A 267 -40.21 60.88 -78.89
N GLU A 268 -39.64 61.89 -78.26
CA GLU A 268 -38.75 62.86 -78.90
C GLU A 268 -37.28 62.49 -78.69
N ILE A 269 -36.55 62.30 -79.79
CA ILE A 269 -35.13 61.86 -79.78
C ILE A 269 -34.22 62.81 -79.00
N HIS A 270 -34.47 64.12 -79.07
CA HIS A 270 -33.65 65.12 -78.40
C HIS A 270 -33.74 65.05 -76.87
N GLU A 271 -34.84 64.49 -76.32
CA GLU A 271 -35.02 64.26 -74.88
C GLU A 271 -34.45 62.89 -74.42
N ILE A 272 -34.23 61.95 -75.34
CA ILE A 272 -33.67 60.62 -75.06
C ILE A 272 -32.16 60.67 -74.83
N ILE A 273 -31.42 61.47 -75.62
CA ILE A 273 -29.96 61.59 -75.51
C ILE A 273 -29.47 61.88 -74.08
N PRO A 274 -30.00 62.88 -73.33
CA PRO A 274 -29.57 63.13 -71.96
C PRO A 274 -29.95 62.02 -70.97
N LEU A 275 -31.00 61.23 -71.25
CA LEU A 275 -31.37 60.06 -70.44
C LEU A 275 -30.40 58.89 -70.66
N ILE A 276 -29.92 58.69 -71.89
CA ILE A 276 -28.88 57.70 -72.22
C ILE A 276 -27.57 58.03 -71.49
N ASN A 277 -27.15 59.30 -71.47
CA ASN A 277 -25.93 59.68 -70.73
C ASN A 277 -26.04 59.40 -69.22
N LYS A 278 -27.22 59.63 -68.63
CA LYS A 278 -27.48 59.29 -67.21
C LYS A 278 -27.55 57.78 -66.96
N LEU A 279 -28.02 57.01 -67.95
CA LEU A 279 -28.06 55.55 -67.90
C LEU A 279 -26.64 54.98 -67.92
N GLU A 280 -25.80 55.47 -68.82
CA GLU A 280 -24.38 55.12 -68.90
C GLU A 280 -23.65 55.47 -67.59
N GLN A 281 -23.88 56.67 -67.04
CA GLN A 281 -23.31 57.05 -65.74
C GLN A 281 -23.72 56.09 -64.61
N SER A 282 -25.01 55.72 -64.53
CA SER A 282 -25.51 54.80 -63.50
C SER A 282 -24.98 53.37 -63.70
N ALA A 283 -24.77 52.94 -64.95
CA ALA A 283 -24.18 51.64 -65.28
C ALA A 283 -22.69 51.58 -64.91
N ASN A 284 -21.94 52.64 -65.17
CA ASN A 284 -20.53 52.74 -64.77
C ASN A 284 -20.36 52.75 -63.25
N GLU A 285 -21.22 53.48 -62.53
CA GLU A 285 -21.24 53.48 -61.06
C GLU A 285 -21.54 52.08 -60.49
N LEU A 286 -22.48 51.35 -61.11
CA LEU A 286 -22.76 49.96 -60.75
C LEU A 286 -21.56 49.03 -61.02
N ASP A 287 -20.87 49.18 -62.17
CA ASP A 287 -19.66 48.39 -62.47
C ASP A 287 -18.55 48.64 -61.44
N GLU A 288 -18.35 49.88 -61.02
CA GLU A 288 -17.39 50.24 -59.96
C GLU A 288 -17.73 49.56 -58.63
N ILE A 289 -19.00 49.58 -58.21
CA ILE A 289 -19.45 48.92 -56.99
C ILE A 289 -19.28 47.39 -57.09
N VAL A 290 -19.58 46.79 -58.24
CA VAL A 290 -19.40 45.36 -58.48
C VAL A 290 -17.92 44.96 -58.44
N ARG A 291 -17.02 45.76 -59.03
CA ARG A 291 -15.57 45.55 -58.94
C ARG A 291 -15.07 45.63 -57.50
N LYS A 292 -15.54 46.62 -56.72
CA LYS A 292 -15.23 46.75 -55.29
C LYS A 292 -15.69 45.51 -54.50
N MET A 293 -16.90 45.00 -54.76
CA MET A 293 -17.43 43.76 -54.16
C MET A 293 -16.59 42.53 -54.49
N ASN A 294 -16.23 42.36 -55.76
CA ASN A 294 -15.39 41.25 -56.21
C ASN A 294 -13.99 41.32 -55.61
N GLY A 295 -13.45 42.53 -55.38
CA GLY A 295 -12.19 42.73 -54.66
C GLY A 295 -12.25 42.28 -53.19
N LEU A 296 -13.37 42.55 -52.50
CA LEU A 296 -13.57 42.11 -51.11
C LEU A 296 -13.61 40.57 -51.00
N LEU A 297 -14.24 39.88 -51.96
CA LEU A 297 -14.36 38.42 -52.02
C LEU A 297 -13.09 37.72 -52.55
N GLY A 298 -12.41 38.30 -53.54
CA GLY A 298 -11.21 37.71 -54.18
C GLY A 298 -9.98 37.60 -53.27
N SER A 299 -9.99 38.28 -52.13
CA SER A 299 -8.94 38.17 -51.10
C SER A 299 -8.87 36.78 -50.44
N GLU A 300 -9.84 35.89 -50.68
CA GLU A 300 -9.90 34.55 -50.06
C GLU A 300 -9.16 33.46 -50.87
N THR A 301 -8.86 33.68 -52.15
CA THR A 301 -8.26 32.63 -53.01
C THR A 301 -6.73 32.50 -52.85
N GLN A 302 -6.04 33.48 -52.25
CA GLN A 302 -4.57 33.47 -52.11
C GLN A 302 -4.06 33.06 -50.73
N ILE A 303 -4.94 32.76 -49.76
CA ILE A 303 -4.55 32.43 -48.37
C ILE A 303 -4.72 30.93 -48.06
N ASN A 304 -5.29 30.15 -48.99
CA ASN A 304 -5.54 28.71 -48.81
C ASN A 304 -4.61 27.78 -49.63
N ASP A 305 -3.54 28.31 -50.23
CA ASP A 305 -2.41 27.55 -50.81
C ASP A 305 -1.12 27.88 -50.04
#